data_AF-A0A853GZS1-F1
#
_entry.id   AF-A0A853GZS1-F1
#
_cell.length_a   1.000
_cell.length_b   1.000
_cell.length_c   1.000
_cell.angle_alpha   90.00
_cell.angle_beta   90.00
_cell.angle_gamma   90.00
#
_symmetry.space_group_name_H-M   'P 1'
#
loop_
_entity.id
_entity.type
_entity.pdbx_description
1 polymer ?
#
loop_
_entity_poly.entity_id
_entity_poly.type
_entity_poly.pdbx_seq_one_letter_code
_entity_poly.pdbx_strand_id
1 'polypeptide(L)' 'LKLASLEDKRFSTHQAAIAAVMDWITFYNHRRLHSALGYMSPMQYQQQWLASQYKAAA' A
#
# COMPACT_ATOMS: atom_id res chain seq x y z
N LEU A 1 8.38 -6.73 9.41
CA LEU A 1 7.04 -7.26 9.72
C LEU A 1 6.15 -7.12 8.47
N LYS A 2 5.88 -8.23 7.76
CA LYS A 2 5.18 -8.20 6.46
C LYS A 2 3.65 -8.30 6.60
N LEU A 3 3.12 -8.64 7.79
CA LEU A 3 1.70 -8.98 7.98
C LEU A 3 1.03 -8.41 9.26
N ALA A 4 1.70 -7.53 10.02
CA ALA A 4 1.36 -7.24 11.42
C ALA A 4 -0.06 -6.71 11.74
N SER A 5 -0.85 -6.22 10.77
CA SER A 5 -2.22 -5.74 11.05
C SER A 5 -3.30 -6.84 10.98
N LEU A 6 -3.05 -7.90 10.22
CA LEU A 6 -4.05 -8.93 9.88
C LEU A 6 -3.67 -10.33 10.38
N GLU A 7 -2.42 -10.54 10.77
CA GLU A 7 -1.94 -11.82 11.28
C GLU A 7 -2.65 -12.16 12.61
N ASP A 8 -3.20 -13.36 12.67
CA ASP A 8 -3.88 -13.95 13.84
C ASP A 8 -5.17 -13.26 14.32
N LYS A 9 -5.79 -12.40 13.49
CA LYS A 9 -7.10 -11.79 13.81
C LYS A 9 -8.26 -12.70 13.40
N ARG A 10 -9.09 -13.06 14.39
CA ARG A 10 -10.44 -13.60 14.15
C ARG A 10 -11.45 -12.45 14.16
N PHE A 11 -12.14 -12.27 13.04
CA PHE A 11 -13.20 -11.28 12.92
C PHE A 11 -14.55 -11.88 13.31
N SER A 12 -15.28 -11.21 14.19
CA SER A 12 -16.63 -11.62 14.60
C SER A 12 -17.68 -11.40 13.52
N THR A 13 -17.43 -10.47 12.58
CA THR A 13 -18.33 -10.18 11.45
C THR A 13 -17.55 -10.01 10.15
N HIS A 14 -18.23 -10.26 9.04
CA HIS A 14 -17.69 -10.02 7.71
C HIS A 14 -17.32 -8.54 7.49
N GLN A 15 -18.13 -7.62 8.03
CA GLN A 15 -17.85 -6.17 7.95
C GLN A 15 -16.55 -5.79 8.67
N ALA A 16 -16.27 -6.39 9.83
CA ALA A 16 -15.02 -6.16 10.56
C ALA A 16 -13.79 -6.65 9.77
N ALA A 17 -13.92 -7.78 9.07
CA ALA A 17 -12.86 -8.28 8.20
C ALA A 17 -12.60 -7.33 7.02
N ILE A 18 -13.66 -6.84 6.36
CA ILE A 18 -13.54 -5.87 5.27
C ILE A 18 -12.82 -4.61 5.75
N ALA A 19 -13.24 -4.03 6.88
CA ALA A 19 -12.65 -2.81 7.41
C ALA A 19 -11.15 -2.97 7.66
N ALA A 20 -10.74 -4.07 8.30
CA ALA A 20 -9.33 -4.34 8.57
C ALA A 20 -8.49 -4.52 7.30
N VAL A 21 -9.05 -5.16 6.26
CA VAL A 21 -8.40 -5.30 4.96
C VAL A 21 -8.24 -3.95 4.28
N MET A 22 -9.29 -3.11 4.30
CA MET A 22 -9.24 -1.76 3.71
C MET A 22 -8.19 -0.90 4.42
N ASP A 23 -8.15 -0.91 5.75
CA ASP A 23 -7.13 -0.21 6.54
C ASP A 23 -5.71 -0.67 6.16
N TRP A 24 -5.53 -1.98 5.98
CA TRP A 24 -4.24 -2.53 5.56
C TRP A 24 -3.87 -2.09 4.14
N ILE A 25 -4.80 -2.11 3.19
CA ILE A 25 -4.57 -1.64 1.80
C ILE A 25 -4.19 -0.16 1.80
N THR A 26 -4.90 0.67 2.56
CA THR A 26 -4.60 2.11 2.69
C THR A 26 -3.20 2.32 3.25
N PHE A 27 -2.84 1.63 4.33
CA PHE A 27 -1.48 1.69 4.87
C PHE A 27 -0.43 1.24 3.83
N TYR A 28 -0.66 0.09 3.19
CA TYR A 28 0.27 -0.51 2.24
C TYR A 28 0.55 0.43 1.06
N ASN A 29 -0.51 0.94 0.43
CA ASN A 29 -0.40 1.74 -0.78
C ASN A 29 0.20 3.13 -0.51
N HIS A 30 -0.16 3.75 0.61
CA HIS A 30 0.20 5.15 0.86
C HIS A 30 1.43 5.34 1.75
N ARG A 31 1.70 4.43 2.68
CA ARG A 31 2.68 4.66 3.77
C ARG A 31 3.77 3.61 3.87
N ARG A 32 3.53 2.38 3.40
CA ARG A 32 4.51 1.30 3.56
C ARG A 32 5.74 1.55 2.69
N LEU A 33 6.91 1.66 3.33
CA LEU A 33 8.17 1.84 2.62
C LEU A 33 8.71 0.50 2.12
N HIS A 34 9.21 0.49 0.89
CA HIS A 34 9.79 -0.67 0.25
C HIS A 34 11.24 -0.38 -0.18
N SER A 35 12.20 -1.20 0.28
CA SER A 35 13.62 -1.05 -0.11
C SER A 35 13.82 -1.19 -1.63
N ALA A 36 13.07 -2.10 -2.27
CA ALA A 36 13.07 -2.26 -3.73
C ALA A 36 12.53 -1.03 -4.49
N LEU A 37 11.76 -0.16 -3.82
CA LEU A 37 11.26 1.11 -4.37
C LEU A 37 12.07 2.31 -3.88
N GLY A 38 13.31 2.09 -3.39
CA GLY A 38 14.14 3.17 -2.85
C GLY A 38 13.56 3.82 -1.58
N TYR A 39 12.88 3.03 -0.74
CA TYR A 39 12.17 3.50 0.45
C TYR A 39 11.03 4.49 0.14
N MET A 40 10.34 4.28 -0.98
CA MET A 40 9.07 4.97 -1.30
C MET A 40 7.87 4.05 -1.03
N SER A 41 6.70 4.66 -0.86
CA SER A 41 5.44 3.91 -0.90
C SER A 41 5.08 3.53 -2.35
N PRO A 42 4.26 2.47 -2.54
CA PRO A 42 3.81 2.05 -3.87
C PRO A 42 3.19 3.20 -4.69
N MET A 43 2.35 4.02 -4.06
CA MET A 43 1.72 5.14 -4.76
C MET A 43 2.70 6.26 -5.09
N GLN A 44 3.67 6.56 -4.21
CA GLN A 44 4.71 7.53 -4.52
C GLN A 44 5.56 7.07 -5.72
N TYR A 45 5.93 5.79 -5.73
CA TYR A 45 6.67 5.19 -6.85
C TYR A 45 5.87 5.26 -8.16
N GLN A 46 4.59 4.89 -8.14
CA GLN A 46 3.72 4.99 -9.32
C GLN A 46 3.59 6.43 -9.82
N GLN A 47 3.43 7.41 -8.91
CA GLN A 47 3.32 8.82 -9.28
C GLN A 47 4.61 9.33 -9.96
N GLN A 48 5.78 8.96 -9.44
CA GLN A 48 7.05 9.32 -10.06
C GLN A 48 7.22 8.66 -11.43
N TRP A 49 6.84 7.40 -11.56
CA TRP A 49 6.88 6.68 -12.84
C TRP A 49 6.00 7.34 -13.89
N LEU A 50 4.74 7.68 -13.54
CA LEU A 50 3.83 8.41 -14.42
C LEU A 50 4.41 9.77 -14.83
N ALA A 51 4.94 10.53 -13.87
CA ALA A 51 5.55 11.84 -14.15
C ALA A 51 6.74 11.74 -15.11
N SER A 52 7.57 10.70 -14.97
CA SER A 52 8.68 10.44 -15.89
C SER A 52 8.20 10.06 -17.30
N GLN A 53 7.12 9.28 -17.42
CA GLN A 53 6.54 8.97 -18.72
C GLN A 53 5.95 10.18 -19.42
N TYR A 54 5.21 11.03 -18.70
CA TYR A 54 4.68 12.27 -19.28
C TYR A 54 5.78 13.19 -19.78
N LYS A 55 6.90 13.30 -19.06
CA LYS A 55 8.07 14.08 -19.51
C LYS A 55 8.75 13.50 -20.73
N ALA A 56 8.73 12.18 -20.92
CA ALA A 56 9.33 11.53 -22.08
C ALA A 56 8.44 11.61 -23.34
N ALA A 57 7.12 11.82 -23.16
CA ALA A 57 6.15 11.94 -24.23
C ALA A 57 5.87 13.39 -24.67
N ALA A 58 6.45 14.38 -23.99
CA ALA A 58 6.36 15.81 -24.28
C ALA A 58 7.63 16.29 -25.00
#